data_AF-A0A7W7DET7-F1
#
_entry.id   AF-A0A7W7DET7-F1
#
_cell.length_a   1.000
_cell.length_b   1.000
_cell.length_c   1.000
_cell.angle_alpha   90.00
_cell.angle_beta   90.00
_cell.angle_gamma   90.00
#
_symmetry.space_group_name_H-M   'P 1'
#
loop_
_entity.id
_entity.type
_entity.pdbx_description
1 polymer ?
#
loop_
_entity_poly.entity_id
_entity_poly.type
_entity_poly.pdbx_seq_one_letter_code
_entity_poly.pdbx_strand_id
1 'polypeptide(L)'
;MSERLDALEERITVLRAEVRRAVRARDAALARSLRAELRGAERAWDQALAADGAAHDDLGADSGSPGGSPSGGFGPGAGEVDAPLVPVREQVHQALALLGVPASAKMIVAVHGALRAGSLRGTQLASLRRDEERSFRSSPFSRPYYLCAALTDRLSASRGLLTVSTWPLERRAIGPLSPRVDFLTTAIRVAEHVGRLEEAGEPPLPAAGRLLARLAHNVPGVPPAGPGTFPDPALVVKAARAELGFHAEADAAARAEIAARARARLADAERLFGGTTLRPIREQAS
;
A
#
# COMPACT_ATOMS: atom_id res chain seq x y z
N MET A 1 -11.43 10.95 -20.82
CA MET A 1 -11.45 10.68 -19.37
C MET A 1 -10.03 10.46 -18.83
N SER A 2 -9.22 9.63 -19.51
CA SER A 2 -7.75 9.52 -19.26
C SER A 2 -7.07 10.90 -19.17
N GLU A 3 -7.24 11.75 -20.16
CA GLU A 3 -6.65 13.11 -20.19
C GLU A 3 -7.03 13.99 -18.99
N ARG A 4 -8.22 13.76 -18.39
CA ARG A 4 -8.68 14.47 -17.19
C ARG A 4 -8.03 13.93 -15.91
N LEU A 5 -7.81 12.62 -15.84
CA LEU A 5 -7.02 12.00 -14.78
C LEU A 5 -5.57 12.47 -14.91
N ASP A 6 -4.94 12.33 -16.07
CA ASP A 6 -3.54 12.74 -16.31
C ASP A 6 -3.29 14.21 -15.89
N ALA A 7 -4.21 15.12 -16.24
CA ALA A 7 -4.15 16.52 -15.81
C ALA A 7 -4.27 16.72 -14.28
N LEU A 8 -5.07 15.89 -13.60
CA LEU A 8 -5.14 15.89 -12.13
C LEU A 8 -3.86 15.32 -11.50
N GLU A 9 -3.20 14.34 -12.12
CA GLU A 9 -1.93 13.78 -11.65
C GLU A 9 -0.82 14.82 -11.69
N GLU A 10 -0.71 15.51 -12.83
CA GLU A 10 0.23 16.58 -13.05
C GLU A 10 -0.01 17.72 -12.05
N ARG A 11 -1.28 18.11 -11.87
CA ARG A 11 -1.66 19.13 -10.89
C ARG A 11 -1.32 18.74 -9.45
N ILE A 12 -1.55 17.49 -9.05
CA ILE A 12 -1.17 16.98 -7.73
C ILE A 12 0.35 17.03 -7.55
N THR A 13 1.10 16.68 -8.58
CA THR A 13 2.57 16.69 -8.57
C THR A 13 3.11 18.12 -8.43
N VAL A 14 2.54 19.08 -9.16
CA VAL A 14 2.88 20.51 -9.07
C VAL A 14 2.52 21.06 -7.69
N LEU A 15 1.32 20.81 -7.17
CA LEU A 15 0.90 21.27 -5.85
C LEU A 15 1.80 20.70 -4.73
N ARG A 16 2.22 19.44 -4.85
CA ARG A 16 3.21 18.85 -3.91
C ARG A 16 4.56 19.55 -4.00
N ALA A 17 5.01 19.96 -5.18
CA ALA A 17 6.25 20.73 -5.35
C ALA A 17 6.16 22.13 -4.74
N GLU A 18 5.05 22.83 -4.97
CA GLU A 18 4.80 24.16 -4.41
C GLU A 18 4.69 24.15 -2.88
N VAL A 19 4.02 23.14 -2.30
CA VAL A 19 3.99 22.95 -0.84
C VAL A 19 5.40 22.79 -0.28
N ARG A 20 6.28 22.02 -0.95
CA ARG A 20 7.69 21.86 -0.52
C ARG A 20 8.45 23.19 -0.59
N ARG A 21 8.23 24.00 -1.64
CA ARG A 21 8.85 25.33 -1.79
C ARG A 21 8.40 26.27 -0.66
N ALA A 22 7.09 26.36 -0.41
CA ALA A 22 6.53 27.21 0.65
C ALA A 22 7.04 26.82 2.06
N VAL A 23 7.17 25.52 2.34
CA VAL A 23 7.73 25.02 3.61
C VAL A 23 9.21 25.38 3.76
N ARG A 24 10.01 25.22 2.69
CA ARG A 24 11.43 25.64 2.69
C ARG A 24 11.59 27.14 2.89
N ALA A 25 10.68 27.94 2.32
CA ALA A 25 10.63 29.38 2.49
C ALA A 25 10.07 29.84 3.85
N ARG A 26 9.69 28.91 4.74
CA ARG A 26 9.06 29.19 6.06
C ARG A 26 7.73 29.98 5.96
N ASP A 27 7.08 29.97 4.80
CA ASP A 27 5.78 30.61 4.61
C ASP A 27 4.63 29.67 5.01
N ALA A 28 4.20 29.81 6.27
CA ALA A 28 3.15 28.99 6.83
C ALA A 28 1.76 29.28 6.25
N ALA A 29 1.50 30.51 5.77
CA ALA A 29 0.20 30.89 5.22
C ALA A 29 0.04 30.28 3.81
N LEU A 30 1.04 30.46 2.96
CA LEU A 30 1.09 29.88 1.63
C LEU A 30 1.05 28.34 1.70
N ALA A 31 1.85 27.73 2.58
CA ALA A 31 1.83 26.28 2.76
C ALA A 31 0.49 25.73 3.27
N ARG A 32 -0.34 26.52 3.96
CA ARG A 32 -1.71 26.11 4.35
C ARG A 32 -2.67 26.15 3.17
N SER A 33 -2.61 27.22 2.36
CA SER A 33 -3.46 27.37 1.17
C SER A 33 -3.19 26.26 0.13
N LEU A 34 -1.92 26.04 -0.24
CA LEU A 34 -1.50 25.01 -1.18
C LEU A 34 -1.88 23.59 -0.72
N ARG A 35 -1.87 23.32 0.60
CA ARG A 35 -2.34 22.04 1.16
C ARG A 35 -3.86 21.88 1.04
N ALA A 36 -4.63 22.96 1.17
CA ALA A 36 -6.07 22.91 0.96
C ALA A 36 -6.42 22.60 -0.50
N GLU A 37 -5.68 23.20 -1.43
CA GLU A 37 -5.79 22.93 -2.86
C GLU A 37 -5.37 21.51 -3.23
N LEU A 38 -4.26 21.02 -2.67
CA LEU A 38 -3.82 19.63 -2.86
C LEU A 38 -4.89 18.63 -2.42
N ARG A 39 -5.48 18.83 -1.23
CA ARG A 39 -6.59 17.99 -0.76
C ARG A 39 -7.82 18.09 -1.68
N GLY A 40 -8.05 19.23 -2.31
CA GLY A 40 -9.11 19.40 -3.30
C GLY A 40 -8.85 18.60 -4.57
N ALA A 41 -7.63 18.65 -5.09
CA ALA A 41 -7.21 17.89 -6.27
C ALA A 41 -7.23 16.37 -6.01
N GLU A 42 -6.77 15.93 -4.84
CA GLU A 42 -6.83 14.52 -4.42
C GLU A 42 -8.28 14.00 -4.32
N ARG A 43 -9.22 14.80 -3.77
CA ARG A 43 -10.65 14.43 -3.77
C ARG A 43 -11.25 14.36 -5.18
N ALA A 44 -10.86 15.26 -6.08
CA ALA A 44 -11.33 15.26 -7.46
C ALA A 44 -10.82 14.04 -8.24
N TRP A 45 -9.58 13.65 -7.99
CA TRP A 45 -9.00 12.40 -8.49
C TRP A 45 -9.79 11.17 -8.01
N ASP A 46 -10.08 11.10 -6.71
CA ASP A 46 -10.84 9.98 -6.14
C ASP A 46 -12.27 9.89 -6.71
N GLN A 47 -12.94 11.03 -6.92
CA GLN A 47 -14.26 11.07 -7.56
C GLN A 47 -14.21 10.62 -9.02
N ALA A 48 -13.17 10.99 -9.75
CA ALA A 48 -12.98 10.57 -11.14
C ALA A 48 -12.72 9.05 -11.23
N LEU A 49 -11.91 8.48 -10.32
CA LEU A 49 -11.72 7.03 -10.24
C LEU A 49 -12.98 6.28 -9.81
N ALA A 50 -13.77 6.84 -8.90
CA ALA A 50 -15.05 6.23 -8.49
C ALA A 50 -16.09 6.24 -9.64
N ALA A 51 -16.10 7.29 -10.46
CA ALA A 51 -16.95 7.37 -11.65
C ALA A 51 -16.50 6.41 -12.76
N ASP A 52 -15.18 6.22 -12.92
CA ASP A 52 -14.59 5.28 -13.90
C ASP A 52 -14.82 3.82 -13.48
N GLY A 53 -14.65 3.51 -12.19
CA GLY A 53 -14.97 2.20 -11.63
C GLY A 53 -16.45 1.83 -11.71
N ALA A 54 -17.36 2.82 -11.69
CA ALA A 54 -18.79 2.61 -11.91
C ALA A 54 -19.17 2.46 -13.40
N ALA A 55 -18.34 2.97 -14.33
CA ALA A 55 -18.54 2.83 -15.77
C ALA A 55 -17.96 1.52 -16.33
N HIS A 56 -16.96 0.93 -15.65
CA HIS A 56 -16.30 -0.30 -16.05
C HIS A 56 -17.02 -1.60 -15.65
N ASP A 57 -18.15 -1.53 -14.93
CA ASP A 57 -19.01 -2.70 -14.65
C ASP A 57 -19.89 -3.12 -15.85
N ASP A 58 -19.88 -2.38 -16.98
CA ASP A 58 -20.84 -2.63 -18.08
C ASP A 58 -20.23 -2.97 -19.47
N LEU A 59 -18.93 -2.83 -19.74
CA LEU A 59 -18.41 -3.10 -21.10
C LEU A 59 -17.00 -3.70 -21.10
N GLY A 60 -16.93 -4.96 -21.54
CA GLY A 60 -15.69 -5.67 -21.81
C GLY A 60 -15.06 -5.35 -23.17
N ALA A 61 -13.77 -5.67 -23.26
CA ALA A 61 -12.93 -5.88 -24.45
C ALA A 61 -12.83 -4.73 -25.48
N ASP A 62 -11.64 -4.13 -25.60
CA ASP A 62 -10.72 -4.39 -26.74
C ASP A 62 -9.43 -3.54 -26.58
N SER A 63 -8.39 -4.02 -27.26
CA SER A 63 -6.97 -3.72 -27.29
C SER A 63 -6.55 -2.44 -28.04
N GLY A 64 -5.33 -1.95 -27.76
CA GLY A 64 -4.62 -1.02 -28.64
C GLY A 64 -3.45 -0.24 -28.01
N SER A 65 -2.22 -0.76 -28.10
CA SER A 65 -0.96 0.01 -27.98
C SER A 65 -0.68 0.79 -29.28
N PRO A 66 -0.03 1.97 -29.23
CA PRO A 66 1.43 2.08 -29.45
C PRO A 66 2.06 3.20 -28.56
N GLY A 67 3.33 3.29 -28.21
CA GLY A 67 4.62 3.03 -28.87
C GLY A 67 5.57 4.18 -28.49
N GLY A 68 6.89 3.94 -28.43
CA GLY A 68 7.91 5.01 -28.51
C GLY A 68 8.93 5.10 -27.37
N SER A 69 10.02 4.34 -27.49
CA SER A 69 11.30 4.65 -26.84
C SER A 69 12.09 5.68 -27.65
N PRO A 70 12.92 6.52 -27.03
CA PRO A 70 14.12 7.04 -27.68
C PRO A 70 15.39 6.44 -27.05
N SER A 71 16.18 5.88 -27.95
CA SER A 71 17.54 5.42 -27.82
C SER A 71 18.55 6.55 -27.57
N GLY A 72 19.55 6.28 -26.73
CA GLY A 72 20.80 7.03 -26.66
C GLY A 72 21.91 6.12 -26.12
N GLY A 73 22.70 5.54 -27.01
CA GLY A 73 23.87 4.72 -26.66
C GLY A 73 25.15 5.55 -26.57
N PHE A 74 26.14 5.05 -25.83
CA PHE A 74 27.58 5.16 -26.13
C PHE A 74 28.41 4.24 -25.18
N GLY A 75 29.21 3.33 -25.78
CA GLY A 75 30.51 2.88 -25.26
C GLY A 75 30.59 1.67 -24.31
N PRO A 76 31.30 0.57 -24.67
CA PRO A 76 31.54 -0.56 -23.78
C PRO A 76 32.77 -0.29 -22.90
N GLY A 77 32.57 -0.28 -21.58
CA GLY A 77 33.63 -0.16 -20.59
C GLY A 77 33.41 -1.18 -19.48
N ALA A 78 34.31 -2.15 -19.39
CA ALA A 78 34.31 -3.19 -18.37
C ALA A 78 34.32 -2.60 -16.96
N GLY A 79 33.29 -2.95 -16.20
CA GLY A 79 33.15 -2.74 -14.77
C GLY A 79 31.77 -3.26 -14.40
N GLU A 80 31.70 -4.37 -13.68
CA GLU A 80 30.47 -4.84 -13.05
C GLU A 80 29.89 -3.69 -12.22
N VAL A 81 28.91 -2.99 -12.80
CA VAL A 81 28.14 -1.98 -12.09
C VAL A 81 27.18 -2.76 -11.21
N ASP A 82 27.58 -2.97 -9.96
CA ASP A 82 26.70 -3.43 -8.89
C ASP A 82 25.51 -2.45 -8.86
N ALA A 83 24.40 -2.86 -9.50
CA ALA A 83 23.23 -2.02 -9.64
C ALA A 83 22.81 -1.56 -8.25
N PRO A 84 22.55 -0.26 -8.01
CA PRO A 84 22.27 0.23 -6.67
C PRO A 84 21.11 -0.56 -6.07
N LEU A 85 21.45 -1.41 -5.08
CA LEU A 85 20.48 -2.24 -4.38
C LEU A 85 19.35 -1.33 -3.89
N VAL A 86 18.16 -1.53 -4.43
CA VAL A 86 16.95 -0.78 -4.08
C VAL A 86 16.92 -0.63 -2.54
N PRO A 87 16.85 0.58 -1.97
CA PRO A 87 16.93 0.73 -0.52
C PRO A 87 15.86 -0.10 0.19
N VAL A 88 16.17 -0.62 1.40
CA VAL A 88 15.23 -1.41 2.22
C VAL A 88 13.85 -0.74 2.33
N ARG A 89 13.81 0.59 2.48
CA ARG A 89 12.57 1.37 2.52
C ARG A 89 11.75 1.19 1.24
N GLU A 90 12.40 1.26 0.09
CA GLU A 90 11.74 1.15 -1.21
C GLU A 90 11.32 -0.30 -1.49
N GLN A 91 12.11 -1.30 -1.06
CA GLN A 91 11.70 -2.71 -1.11
C GLN A 91 10.43 -2.98 -0.30
N VAL A 92 10.33 -2.41 0.91
CA VAL A 92 9.14 -2.52 1.75
C VAL A 92 7.95 -1.79 1.13
N HIS A 93 8.18 -0.60 0.57
CA HIS A 93 7.15 0.17 -0.14
C HIS A 93 6.60 -0.60 -1.35
N GLN A 94 7.45 -1.19 -2.18
CA GLN A 94 7.05 -2.01 -3.34
C GLN A 94 6.22 -3.23 -2.92
N ALA A 95 6.64 -3.94 -1.87
CA ALA A 95 5.88 -5.08 -1.35
C ALA A 95 4.51 -4.65 -0.82
N LEU A 96 4.42 -3.54 -0.09
CA LEU A 96 3.15 -2.99 0.38
C LEU A 96 2.28 -2.50 -0.77
N ALA A 97 2.87 -1.89 -1.80
CA ALA A 97 2.15 -1.43 -2.99
C ALA A 97 1.50 -2.59 -3.74
N LEU A 98 2.18 -3.74 -3.87
CA LEU A 98 1.59 -4.95 -4.44
C LEU A 98 0.45 -5.50 -3.58
N LEU A 99 0.67 -5.58 -2.26
CA LEU A 99 -0.32 -6.13 -1.33
C LEU A 99 -1.58 -5.27 -1.23
N GLY A 100 -1.41 -3.94 -1.24
CA GLY A 100 -2.50 -2.98 -1.09
C GLY A 100 -3.18 -2.98 0.29
N VAL A 101 -2.68 -3.76 1.24
CA VAL A 101 -3.23 -3.92 2.60
C VAL A 101 -2.15 -3.86 3.67
N PRO A 102 -2.50 -3.53 4.93
CA PRO A 102 -1.57 -3.60 6.04
C PRO A 102 -0.93 -4.98 6.16
N ALA A 103 0.40 -5.03 6.27
CA ALA A 103 1.13 -6.29 6.19
C ALA A 103 2.14 -6.45 7.33
N SER A 104 2.31 -7.69 7.78
CA SER A 104 3.34 -8.04 8.74
C SER A 104 4.72 -8.09 8.10
N ALA A 105 5.78 -7.90 8.89
CA ALA A 105 7.15 -8.05 8.41
C ALA A 105 7.40 -9.41 7.73
N LYS A 106 6.80 -10.49 8.26
CA LYS A 106 6.89 -11.84 7.68
C LYS A 106 6.26 -11.89 6.29
N MET A 107 5.09 -11.27 6.10
CA MET A 107 4.42 -11.25 4.80
C MET A 107 5.19 -10.38 3.80
N ILE A 108 5.67 -9.21 4.21
CA ILE A 108 6.48 -8.31 3.38
C ILE A 108 7.74 -9.02 2.86
N VAL A 109 8.46 -9.72 3.74
CA VAL A 109 9.65 -10.52 3.35
C VAL A 109 9.27 -11.65 2.40
N ALA A 110 8.17 -12.36 2.67
CA ALA A 110 7.73 -13.47 1.82
C ALA A 110 7.33 -12.99 0.41
N VAL A 111 6.61 -11.87 0.32
CA VAL A 111 6.24 -11.24 -0.95
C VAL A 111 7.48 -10.73 -1.67
N HIS A 112 8.36 -9.99 -0.99
CA HIS A 112 9.60 -9.51 -1.62
C HIS A 112 10.43 -10.64 -2.24
N GLY A 113 10.61 -11.74 -1.50
CA GLY A 113 11.32 -12.92 -2.02
C GLY A 113 10.56 -13.71 -3.09
N ALA A 114 9.24 -13.56 -3.18
CA ALA A 114 8.43 -14.11 -4.26
C ALA A 114 8.55 -13.27 -5.56
N LEU A 115 8.76 -11.95 -5.44
CA LEU A 115 8.86 -11.04 -6.58
C LEU A 115 10.27 -10.88 -7.13
N ARG A 116 11.30 -11.00 -6.26
CA ARG A 116 12.69 -10.72 -6.62
C ARG A 116 13.62 -11.74 -6.01
N ALA A 117 14.73 -12.01 -6.70
CA ALA A 117 15.81 -12.88 -6.25
C ALA A 117 16.67 -12.28 -5.11
N GLY A 118 16.13 -11.38 -4.27
CA GLY A 118 16.85 -10.67 -3.21
C GLY A 118 16.31 -10.94 -1.80
N SER A 119 17.17 -10.79 -0.78
CA SER A 119 16.77 -11.04 0.62
C SER A 119 16.49 -9.76 1.41
N LEU A 120 15.26 -9.62 1.89
CA LEU A 120 14.87 -8.63 2.90
C LEU A 120 14.87 -9.32 4.28
N ARG A 121 15.52 -8.74 5.29
CA ARG A 121 15.57 -9.32 6.65
C ARG A 121 14.58 -8.60 7.58
N GLY A 122 13.81 -9.36 8.36
CA GLY A 122 12.79 -8.79 9.25
C GLY A 122 13.32 -7.84 10.33
N THR A 123 14.57 -8.01 10.78
CA THR A 123 15.23 -7.10 11.73
C THR A 123 15.40 -5.67 11.18
N GLN A 124 15.53 -5.51 9.86
CA GLN A 124 15.66 -4.22 9.20
C GLN A 124 14.36 -3.39 9.31
N LEU A 125 13.20 -4.05 9.33
CA LEU A 125 11.89 -3.38 9.38
C LEU A 125 11.60 -2.76 10.76
N ALA A 126 12.09 -3.36 11.84
CA ALA A 126 11.92 -2.82 13.18
C ALA A 126 12.73 -1.52 13.39
N SER A 127 13.94 -1.43 12.82
CA SER A 127 14.72 -0.18 12.82
C SER A 127 14.03 0.87 11.95
N LEU A 128 13.63 0.48 10.74
CA LEU A 128 12.97 1.35 9.77
C LEU A 128 11.76 2.07 10.37
N ARG A 129 10.90 1.37 11.11
CA ARG A 129 9.72 2.00 11.74
C ARG A 129 10.09 3.14 12.71
N ARG A 130 11.14 2.94 13.52
CA ARG A 130 11.61 3.96 14.47
C ARG A 130 12.24 5.15 13.75
N ASP A 131 12.96 4.88 12.66
CA ASP A 131 13.63 5.91 11.87
C ASP A 131 12.63 6.76 11.07
N GLU A 132 11.55 6.15 10.56
CA GLU A 132 10.43 6.82 9.91
C GLU A 132 9.70 7.76 10.86
N GLU A 133 9.37 7.30 12.07
CA GLU A 133 8.72 8.13 13.09
C GLU A 133 9.60 9.30 13.52
N ARG A 134 10.90 9.05 13.79
CA ARG A 134 11.85 10.10 14.14
C ARG A 134 11.96 11.14 13.02
N SER A 135 12.03 10.69 11.77
CA SER A 135 12.10 11.57 10.60
C SER A 135 10.84 12.39 10.40
N PHE A 136 9.65 11.83 10.66
CA PHE A 136 8.40 12.59 10.58
C PHE A 136 8.32 13.64 11.69
N ARG A 137 8.65 13.27 12.93
CA ARG A 137 8.60 14.22 14.06
C ARG A 137 9.58 15.37 13.91
N SER A 138 10.77 15.13 13.34
CA SER A 138 11.76 16.20 13.10
C SER A 138 11.39 17.10 11.93
N SER A 139 10.80 16.54 10.86
CA SER A 139 10.40 17.30 9.68
C SER A 139 9.13 16.70 9.06
N PRO A 140 7.94 17.09 9.56
CA PRO A 140 6.68 16.53 9.10
C PRO A 140 6.46 16.75 7.61
N PHE A 141 6.02 15.71 6.90
CA PHE A 141 5.71 15.73 5.46
C PHE A 141 6.89 16.13 4.55
N SER A 142 8.13 15.96 5.02
CA SER A 142 9.33 16.22 4.21
C SER A 142 9.63 15.12 3.18
N ARG A 143 9.08 13.91 3.39
CA ARG A 143 9.21 12.76 2.48
C ARG A 143 7.93 12.56 1.65
N PRO A 144 8.02 11.96 0.46
CA PRO A 144 6.85 11.68 -0.38
C PRO A 144 5.88 10.68 0.28
N TYR A 145 6.43 9.73 1.04
CA TYR A 145 5.68 8.80 1.86
C TYR A 145 6.47 8.47 3.13
N TYR A 146 5.77 7.94 4.13
CA TYR A 146 6.34 7.33 5.32
C TYR A 146 5.83 5.92 5.47
N LEU A 147 6.69 5.01 5.93
CA LEU A 147 6.25 3.68 6.37
C LEU A 147 5.78 3.80 7.82
N CYS A 148 4.53 3.46 8.06
CA CYS A 148 3.85 3.80 9.29
C CYS A 148 3.05 2.61 9.82
N ALA A 149 2.63 2.68 11.09
CA ALA A 149 1.92 1.58 11.72
C ALA A 149 0.45 1.56 11.27
N ALA A 150 -0.14 0.37 11.18
CA ALA A 150 -1.59 0.27 11.12
C ALA A 150 -2.20 0.74 12.45
N LEU A 151 -3.42 1.30 12.43
CA LEU A 151 -4.14 1.72 13.63
C LEU A 151 -5.13 0.66 14.08
N THR A 152 -5.10 0.32 15.36
CA THR A 152 -6.08 -0.57 15.98
C THR A 152 -7.39 0.16 16.29
N ASP A 153 -8.42 -0.60 16.63
CA ASP A 153 -9.70 -0.11 17.16
C ASP A 153 -9.56 0.87 18.35
N ARG A 154 -8.53 0.67 19.18
CA ARG A 154 -8.15 1.53 20.32
C ARG A 154 -7.29 2.73 19.93
N LEU A 155 -7.14 3.02 18.64
CA LEU A 155 -6.33 4.14 18.11
C LEU A 155 -4.84 4.06 18.48
N SER A 156 -4.38 2.86 18.85
CA SER A 156 -2.97 2.58 19.13
C SER A 156 -2.29 1.95 17.91
N ALA A 157 -0.98 2.11 17.83
CA ALA A 157 -0.16 1.48 16.80
C ALA A 157 -0.25 -0.04 16.89
N SER A 158 -0.54 -0.70 15.77
CA SER A 158 -0.36 -2.14 15.66
C SER A 158 1.12 -2.48 15.83
N ARG A 159 1.43 -3.44 16.70
CA ARG A 159 2.82 -3.79 17.03
C ARG A 159 3.57 -4.45 15.87
N GLY A 160 2.85 -5.02 14.90
CA GLY A 160 3.42 -5.87 13.85
C GLY A 160 3.02 -5.56 12.42
N LEU A 161 2.10 -4.62 12.18
CA LEU A 161 1.62 -4.29 10.84
C LEU A 161 2.19 -2.95 10.35
N LEU A 162 2.69 -2.96 9.12
CA LEU A 162 3.18 -1.79 8.40
C LEU A 162 2.20 -1.40 7.29
N THR A 163 2.16 -0.09 7.04
CA THR A 163 1.33 0.57 6.02
C THR A 163 2.10 1.74 5.40
N VAL A 164 1.54 2.36 4.37
CA VAL A 164 2.11 3.54 3.72
C VAL A 164 1.26 4.77 4.03
N SER A 165 1.89 5.89 4.42
CA SER A 165 1.19 7.11 4.83
C SER A 165 0.29 7.73 3.75
N THR A 166 0.52 7.40 2.48
CA THR A 166 -0.29 7.83 1.34
C THR A 166 -1.62 7.10 1.25
N TRP A 167 -1.79 5.99 1.98
CA TRP A 167 -3.07 5.30 2.03
C TRP A 167 -4.08 6.06 2.89
N PRO A 168 -5.37 6.04 2.50
CA PRO A 168 -6.46 6.51 3.33
C PRO A 168 -6.41 5.89 4.73
N LEU A 169 -6.87 6.64 5.72
CA LEU A 169 -6.80 6.21 7.12
C LEU A 169 -7.64 4.94 7.37
N GLU A 170 -8.72 4.78 6.62
CA GLU A 170 -9.58 3.60 6.57
C GLU A 170 -8.77 2.36 6.22
N ARG A 171 -7.98 2.42 5.14
CA ARG A 171 -7.12 1.31 4.71
C ARG A 171 -6.03 0.96 5.72
N ARG A 172 -5.62 1.93 6.54
CA ARG A 172 -4.62 1.74 7.61
C ARG A 172 -5.23 1.32 8.95
N ALA A 173 -6.55 1.45 9.11
CA ALA A 173 -7.25 0.99 10.29
C ALA A 173 -7.47 -0.52 10.24
N ILE A 174 -7.44 -1.16 11.41
CA ILE A 174 -7.62 -2.59 11.63
C ILE A 174 -8.80 -2.77 12.57
N GLY A 175 -9.93 -3.19 12.00
CA GLY A 175 -11.10 -3.66 12.71
C GLY A 175 -11.09 -5.18 12.94
N PRO A 176 -12.17 -5.73 13.52
CA PRO A 176 -12.26 -7.16 13.87
C PRO A 176 -12.14 -8.11 12.67
N LEU A 177 -12.71 -7.74 11.51
CA LEU A 177 -12.70 -8.55 10.29
C LEU A 177 -11.48 -8.28 9.40
N SER A 178 -10.74 -7.19 9.66
CA SER A 178 -9.62 -6.74 8.83
C SER A 178 -8.55 -7.81 8.66
N PRO A 179 -8.15 -8.61 9.67
CA PRO A 179 -7.18 -9.67 9.47
C PRO A 179 -7.60 -10.69 8.40
N ARG A 180 -8.90 -11.03 8.32
CA ARG A 180 -9.40 -11.97 7.31
C ARG A 180 -9.51 -11.33 5.94
N VAL A 181 -10.03 -10.11 5.88
CA VAL A 181 -10.12 -9.32 4.63
C VAL A 181 -8.74 -9.05 4.03
N ASP A 182 -7.77 -8.63 4.85
CA ASP A 182 -6.39 -8.38 4.42
C ASP A 182 -5.70 -9.67 3.96
N PHE A 183 -5.98 -10.79 4.63
CA PHE A 183 -5.49 -12.11 4.21
C PHE A 183 -6.04 -12.52 2.83
N LEU A 184 -7.35 -12.42 2.62
CA LEU A 184 -7.99 -12.76 1.34
C LEU A 184 -7.52 -11.84 0.22
N THR A 185 -7.40 -10.54 0.50
CA THR A 185 -6.86 -9.56 -0.44
C THR A 185 -5.41 -9.90 -0.81
N THR A 186 -4.58 -10.26 0.18
CA THR A 186 -3.20 -10.73 -0.07
C THR A 186 -3.18 -11.97 -0.96
N ALA A 187 -4.04 -12.96 -0.71
CA ALA A 187 -4.15 -14.17 -1.52
C ALA A 187 -4.52 -13.86 -2.97
N ILE A 188 -5.51 -12.99 -3.18
CA ILE A 188 -5.93 -12.51 -4.50
C ILE A 188 -4.76 -11.83 -5.22
N ARG A 189 -4.09 -10.86 -4.59
CA ARG A 189 -3.00 -10.10 -5.21
C ARG A 189 -1.80 -10.95 -5.58
N VAL A 190 -1.44 -11.91 -4.73
CA VAL A 190 -0.34 -12.84 -5.03
C VAL A 190 -0.73 -13.80 -6.16
N ALA A 191 -1.96 -14.33 -6.15
CA ALA A 191 -2.45 -15.20 -7.21
C ALA A 191 -2.53 -14.45 -8.56
N GLU A 192 -3.10 -13.25 -8.60
CA GLU A 192 -3.14 -12.39 -9.79
C GLU A 192 -1.72 -12.07 -10.31
N HIS A 193 -0.75 -11.88 -9.42
CA HIS A 193 0.64 -11.67 -9.84
C HIS A 193 1.24 -12.92 -10.47
N VAL A 194 1.07 -14.08 -9.85
CA VAL A 194 1.57 -15.37 -10.39
C VAL A 194 0.90 -15.68 -11.74
N GLY A 195 -0.41 -15.54 -11.84
CA GLY A 195 -1.16 -15.78 -13.08
C GLY A 195 -0.68 -14.89 -14.23
N ARG A 196 -0.41 -13.59 -13.97
CA ARG A 196 0.16 -12.70 -15.00
C ARG A 196 1.54 -13.13 -15.50
N LEU A 197 2.39 -13.70 -14.63
CA LEU A 197 3.69 -14.22 -15.05
C LEU A 197 3.52 -15.47 -15.93
N GLU A 198 2.62 -16.37 -15.53
CA GLU A 198 2.30 -17.58 -16.30
C GLU A 198 1.72 -17.25 -17.68
N GLU A 199 0.80 -16.27 -17.75
CA GLU A 199 0.24 -15.75 -19.01
C GLU A 199 1.30 -15.12 -19.92
N ALA A 200 2.30 -14.45 -19.33
CA ALA A 200 3.44 -13.88 -20.06
C ALA A 200 4.47 -14.94 -20.49
N GLY A 201 4.28 -16.21 -20.14
CA GLY A 201 5.24 -17.29 -20.40
C GLY A 201 6.50 -17.21 -19.53
N GLU A 202 6.49 -16.40 -18.47
CA GLU A 202 7.59 -16.28 -17.52
C GLU A 202 7.39 -17.26 -16.36
N PRO A 203 8.32 -18.20 -16.10
CA PRO A 203 8.16 -19.12 -14.98
C PRO A 203 8.23 -18.34 -13.67
N PRO A 204 7.20 -18.43 -12.80
CA PRO A 204 7.24 -17.76 -11.51
C PRO A 204 8.38 -18.32 -10.67
N LEU A 205 9.00 -17.45 -9.86
CA LEU A 205 10.04 -17.88 -8.92
C LEU A 205 9.47 -18.99 -8.00
N PRO A 206 10.24 -20.03 -7.65
CA PRO A 206 9.76 -21.09 -6.75
C PRO A 206 9.25 -20.57 -5.40
N ALA A 207 9.74 -19.41 -4.95
CA ALA A 207 9.25 -18.73 -3.76
C ALA A 207 7.82 -18.20 -3.91
N ALA A 208 7.42 -17.74 -5.10
CA ALA A 208 6.07 -17.28 -5.41
C ALA A 208 5.07 -18.45 -5.38
N GLY A 209 5.37 -19.56 -6.05
CA GLY A 209 4.53 -20.77 -6.01
C GLY A 209 4.37 -21.31 -4.58
N ARG A 210 5.45 -21.35 -3.78
CA ARG A 210 5.36 -21.73 -2.35
C ARG A 210 4.54 -20.75 -1.52
N LEU A 211 4.61 -19.45 -1.80
CA LEU A 211 3.78 -18.45 -1.12
C LEU A 211 2.31 -18.65 -1.47
N LEU A 212 1.99 -18.81 -2.75
CA LEU A 212 0.64 -19.09 -3.22
C LEU A 212 0.07 -20.36 -2.59
N ALA A 213 0.85 -21.46 -2.53
CA ALA A 213 0.44 -22.70 -1.88
C ALA A 213 0.07 -22.51 -0.40
N ARG A 214 0.85 -21.74 0.35
CA ARG A 214 0.53 -21.44 1.76
C ARG A 214 -0.73 -20.59 1.91
N LEU A 215 -0.94 -19.62 1.02
CA LEU A 215 -2.13 -18.77 1.03
C LEU A 215 -3.38 -19.59 0.66
N ALA A 216 -3.31 -20.35 -0.43
CA ALA A 216 -4.36 -21.24 -0.93
C ALA A 216 -4.86 -22.22 0.15
N HIS A 217 -3.97 -22.80 0.95
CA HIS A 217 -4.34 -23.72 2.03
C HIS A 217 -5.30 -23.11 3.07
N ASN A 218 -5.30 -21.78 3.21
CA ASN A 218 -6.15 -21.06 4.17
C ASN A 218 -7.33 -20.35 3.48
N VAL A 219 -7.60 -20.66 2.21
CA VAL A 219 -8.76 -20.18 1.43
C VAL A 219 -9.73 -21.36 1.22
N PRO A 220 -10.89 -21.36 1.90
CA PRO A 220 -11.98 -22.31 1.67
C PRO A 220 -12.36 -22.39 0.19
N GLY A 221 -12.59 -23.62 -0.29
CA GLY A 221 -13.00 -23.87 -1.67
C GLY A 221 -11.84 -24.01 -2.68
N VAL A 222 -10.59 -23.82 -2.25
CA VAL A 222 -9.42 -24.17 -3.07
C VAL A 222 -9.07 -25.64 -2.85
N PRO A 223 -9.06 -26.48 -3.89
CA PRO A 223 -8.63 -27.88 -3.75
C PRO A 223 -7.13 -27.94 -3.42
N PRO A 224 -6.68 -28.93 -2.64
CA PRO A 224 -5.26 -29.12 -2.38
C PRO A 224 -4.53 -29.38 -3.71
N ALA A 225 -3.40 -28.70 -3.91
CA ALA A 225 -2.54 -28.98 -5.05
C ALA A 225 -1.94 -30.39 -4.94
N GLY A 226 -1.78 -31.06 -6.09
CA GLY A 226 -1.11 -32.36 -6.16
C GLY A 226 0.38 -32.28 -5.80
N PRO A 227 1.03 -33.40 -5.48
CA PRO A 227 2.46 -33.44 -5.16
C PRO A 227 3.31 -32.79 -6.27
N GLY A 228 4.16 -31.83 -5.89
CA GLY A 228 5.05 -31.14 -6.84
C GLY A 228 4.37 -30.10 -7.75
N THR A 229 3.07 -29.85 -7.58
CA THR A 229 2.32 -28.84 -8.34
C THR A 229 1.95 -27.64 -7.45
N PHE A 230 1.77 -26.48 -8.07
CA PHE A 230 1.25 -25.29 -7.38
C PHE A 230 -0.27 -25.17 -7.61
N PRO A 231 -1.02 -24.55 -6.68
CA PRO A 231 -2.44 -24.29 -6.89
C PRO A 231 -2.65 -23.40 -8.11
N ASP A 232 -3.73 -23.65 -8.85
CA ASP A 232 -4.19 -22.78 -9.93
C ASP A 232 -4.50 -21.37 -9.37
N PRO A 233 -3.79 -20.31 -9.81
CA PRO A 233 -4.03 -18.96 -9.36
C PRO A 233 -5.47 -18.49 -9.58
N ALA A 234 -6.11 -18.87 -10.68
CA ALA A 234 -7.48 -18.47 -10.99
C ALA A 234 -8.49 -19.04 -10.00
N LEU A 235 -8.31 -20.30 -9.58
CA LEU A 235 -9.13 -20.92 -8.53
C LEU A 235 -8.96 -20.24 -7.18
N VAL A 236 -7.73 -19.86 -6.82
CA VAL A 236 -7.45 -19.12 -5.57
C VAL A 236 -8.15 -17.76 -5.59
N VAL A 237 -8.06 -17.02 -6.69
CA VAL A 237 -8.74 -15.72 -6.85
C VAL A 237 -10.25 -15.88 -6.71
N LYS A 238 -10.84 -16.85 -7.42
CA LYS A 238 -12.28 -17.11 -7.39
C LYS A 238 -12.77 -17.43 -5.97
N ALA A 239 -12.11 -18.37 -5.30
CA ALA A 239 -12.48 -18.80 -3.95
C ALA A 239 -12.33 -17.66 -2.92
N ALA A 240 -11.21 -16.92 -2.98
CA ALA A 240 -10.97 -15.81 -2.07
C ALA A 240 -11.93 -14.64 -2.29
N ARG A 241 -12.32 -14.33 -3.54
CA ARG A 241 -13.32 -13.29 -3.83
C ARG A 241 -14.72 -13.67 -3.33
N ALA A 242 -15.10 -14.94 -3.48
CA ALA A 242 -16.37 -15.43 -2.97
C ALA A 242 -16.47 -15.24 -1.45
N GLU A 243 -15.42 -15.55 -0.71
CA GLU A 243 -15.40 -15.32 0.74
C GLU A 243 -15.33 -13.82 1.09
N LEU A 244 -14.50 -13.06 0.37
CA LEU A 244 -14.33 -11.63 0.60
C LEU A 244 -15.67 -10.88 0.50
N GLY A 245 -16.55 -11.30 -0.41
CA GLY A 245 -17.90 -10.77 -0.56
C GLY A 245 -18.75 -10.81 0.72
N PHE A 246 -18.53 -11.77 1.62
CA PHE A 246 -19.25 -11.85 2.90
C PHE A 246 -18.72 -10.91 3.98
N HIS A 247 -17.48 -10.42 3.85
CA HIS A 247 -16.79 -9.68 4.91
C HIS A 247 -16.46 -8.23 4.55
N ALA A 248 -16.36 -7.91 3.26
CA ALA A 248 -15.82 -6.63 2.78
C ALA A 248 -16.60 -5.41 3.30
N GLU A 249 -17.93 -5.44 3.23
CA GLU A 249 -18.76 -4.28 3.64
C GLU A 249 -18.67 -4.02 5.15
N ALA A 250 -18.82 -5.06 5.97
CA ALA A 250 -18.73 -4.95 7.41
C ALA A 250 -17.32 -4.50 7.87
N ASP A 251 -16.26 -4.99 7.22
CA ASP A 251 -14.90 -4.53 7.48
C ASP A 251 -14.70 -3.07 7.09
N ALA A 252 -15.21 -2.66 5.92
CA ALA A 252 -15.13 -1.28 5.45
C ALA A 252 -15.84 -0.31 6.40
N ALA A 253 -17.03 -0.67 6.90
CA ALA A 253 -17.75 0.11 7.90
C ALA A 253 -16.95 0.26 9.21
N ALA A 254 -16.42 -0.85 9.73
CA ALA A 254 -15.60 -0.82 10.95
C ALA A 254 -14.34 0.05 10.79
N ARG A 255 -13.66 -0.04 9.64
CA ARG A 255 -12.49 0.80 9.33
C ARG A 255 -12.86 2.27 9.21
N ALA A 256 -13.99 2.59 8.59
CA ALA A 256 -14.49 3.96 8.47
C ALA A 256 -14.76 4.59 9.84
N GLU A 257 -15.37 3.85 10.76
CA GLU A 257 -15.57 4.31 12.14
C GLU A 257 -14.26 4.55 12.88
N ILE A 258 -13.30 3.63 12.79
CA ILE A 258 -11.97 3.79 13.41
C ILE A 258 -11.27 5.02 12.83
N ALA A 259 -11.31 5.19 11.51
CA ALA A 259 -10.71 6.33 10.83
C ALA A 259 -11.38 7.65 11.23
N ALA A 260 -12.71 7.69 11.36
CA ALA A 260 -13.43 8.87 11.83
C ALA A 260 -13.00 9.25 13.27
N ARG A 261 -12.93 8.28 14.19
CA ARG A 261 -12.44 8.51 15.56
C ARG A 261 -10.99 8.98 15.58
N ALA A 262 -10.13 8.38 14.76
CA ALA A 262 -8.73 8.78 14.64
C ALA A 262 -8.58 10.23 14.12
N ARG A 263 -9.38 10.64 13.12
CA ARG A 263 -9.41 12.03 12.64
C ARG A 263 -9.84 13.00 13.74
N ALA A 264 -10.84 12.64 14.52
CA ALA A 264 -11.36 13.50 15.58
C ALA A 264 -10.41 13.64 16.79
N ARG A 265 -9.60 12.61 17.09
CA ARG A 265 -8.87 12.52 18.38
C ARG A 265 -7.35 12.58 18.29
N LEU A 266 -6.77 12.25 17.14
CA LEU A 266 -5.32 12.13 16.98
C LEU A 266 -4.73 13.28 16.17
N ALA A 267 -3.55 13.73 16.56
CA ALA A 267 -2.70 14.62 15.76
C ALA A 267 -2.04 13.86 14.60
N ASP A 268 -1.45 14.57 13.63
CA ASP A 268 -0.92 13.96 12.41
C ASP A 268 0.14 12.89 12.66
N ALA A 269 1.05 13.11 13.62
CA ALA A 269 2.05 12.10 13.99
C ALA A 269 1.40 10.84 14.57
N GLU A 270 0.38 11.00 15.42
CA GLU A 270 -0.33 9.89 16.06
C GLU A 270 -1.22 9.13 15.06
N ARG A 271 -1.76 9.81 14.05
CA ARG A 271 -2.49 9.16 12.95
C ARG A 271 -1.60 8.28 12.09
N LEU A 272 -0.28 8.53 12.05
CA LEU A 272 0.68 7.73 11.29
C LEU A 272 1.32 6.64 12.17
N PHE A 273 1.77 6.99 13.36
CA PHE A 273 2.60 6.11 14.19
C PHE A 273 1.87 5.58 15.42
N GLY A 274 0.58 5.90 15.57
CA GLY A 274 -0.26 5.57 16.72
C GLY A 274 -0.13 6.59 17.85
N GLY A 275 -1.20 6.74 18.62
CA GLY A 275 -1.15 7.51 19.87
C GLY A 275 -0.23 6.83 20.88
N THR A 276 0.61 7.61 21.55
CA THR A 276 1.22 7.17 22.81
C THR A 276 0.05 6.92 23.77
N THR A 277 0.02 5.75 24.42
CA THR A 277 -1.03 5.29 25.35
C THR A 277 -1.81 6.46 25.95
N LEU A 278 -3.14 6.51 25.69
CA LEU A 278 -4.06 7.52 26.21
C LEU A 278 -3.63 7.93 27.63
N ARG A 279 -3.18 9.18 27.81
CA ARG A 279 -3.03 9.72 29.16
C ARG A 279 -4.43 9.69 29.78
N PRO A 280 -4.62 9.08 30.96
CA PRO A 280 -5.91 9.17 31.63
C PRO A 280 -6.22 10.65 31.85
N ILE A 281 -7.48 11.02 31.55
CA ILE A 281 -8.02 12.36 31.78
C ILE A 281 -7.76 12.67 33.27
N ARG A 282 -6.98 13.72 33.54
CA ARG A 282 -6.96 14.33 34.87
C ARG A 282 -8.30 15.03 35.03
N GLU A 283 -9.22 14.42 35.75
CA GLU A 283 -10.35 15.13 36.34
C GLU A 283 -9.78 16.24 37.22
N GLN A 284 -9.88 17.48 36.74
CA GLN A 284 -9.74 18.65 37.59
C GLN A 284 -11.07 18.79 38.33
N ALA A 285 -11.12 18.24 39.54
CA ALA A 285 -12.11 18.64 40.52
C ALA A 285 -11.71 20.04 41.03
N SER A 286 -12.59 21.01 40.84
CA SER A 286 -12.70 22.24 41.63
C SER A 286 -14.14 22.36 42.09
#